data_AF-A0A7S0JIP1-F1
#
_entry.id   AF-A0A7S0JIP1-F1
#
_cell.length_a   1.000
_cell.length_b   1.000
_cell.length_c   1.000
_cell.angle_alpha   90.00
_cell.angle_beta   90.00
_cell.angle_gamma   90.00
#
_symmetry.space_group_name_H-M   'P 1'
#
loop_
_entity.id
_entity.type
_entity.pdbx_description
1 polymer ?
#
loop_
_entity_poly.entity_id
_entity_poly.type
_entity_poly.pdbx_seq_one_letter_code
_entity_poly.pdbx_strand_id
1 'polypeptide(L)'
;RIALLPVLLYQLRHTQRFIALRPRLVRVRDECAAILPPHERVRTFLLRGWHECRQADVQPLAVFALPVVQIPLLLAVVVAIRRMLAPDSPHASSMQEGGALWFKDLTVADRSAALPLASLLLLLANTQLSAS
;
A
#
# COMPACT_ATOMS: atom_id res chain seq x y z
N ARG A 1 -8.00 8.01 8.94
CA ARG A 1 -6.63 8.47 8.61
C ARG A 1 -5.89 9.02 9.84
N ILE A 2 -6.52 9.84 10.69
CA ILE A 2 -5.90 10.37 11.93
C ILE A 2 -5.38 9.24 12.84
N ALA A 3 -6.15 8.16 13.02
CA ALA A 3 -5.72 7.00 13.81
C ALA A 3 -4.48 6.27 13.26
N LEU A 4 -4.20 6.39 11.95
CA LEU A 4 -3.03 5.78 11.30
C LEU A 4 -1.83 6.71 11.27
N LEU A 5 -1.96 7.96 11.69
CA LEU A 5 -0.91 8.97 11.65
C LEU A 5 0.39 8.54 12.35
N PRO A 6 0.39 7.94 13.57
CA PRO A 6 1.65 7.48 14.18
C PRO A 6 2.33 6.37 13.38
N VAL A 7 1.55 5.45 12.80
CA VAL A 7 2.07 4.38 11.93
C VAL A 7 2.63 4.95 10.63
N LEU A 8 1.99 5.98 10.09
CA LEU A 8 2.40 6.65 8.86
C LEU A 8 3.72 7.41 9.06
N LEU A 9 3.87 8.12 10.18
CA LEU A 9 5.13 8.78 10.57
C LEU A 9 6.24 7.78 10.81
N TYR A 10 5.94 6.66 11.48
CA TYR A 10 6.88 5.55 11.67
C TYR A 10 7.35 5.02 10.32
N GLN A 11 6.42 4.69 9.42
CA GLN A 11 6.75 4.18 8.08
C GLN A 11 7.57 5.19 7.28
N LEU A 12 7.20 6.47 7.26
CA LEU A 12 7.96 7.51 6.54
C LEU A 12 9.42 7.57 6.98
N ARG A 13 9.68 7.50 8.29
CA ARG A 13 11.05 7.47 8.84
C ARG A 13 11.84 6.25 8.36
N HIS A 14 11.22 5.07 8.37
CA HIS A 14 11.87 3.84 7.89
C HIS A 14 12.07 3.83 6.36
N THR A 15 11.11 4.35 5.60
CA THR A 15 11.21 4.48 4.15
C THR A 15 12.34 5.44 3.77
N GLN A 16 12.49 6.58 4.46
CA GLN A 16 13.61 7.49 4.23
C GLN A 16 14.97 6.84 4.48
N ARG A 17 15.11 6.10 5.58
CA ARG A 17 16.35 5.34 5.88
C ARG A 17 16.61 4.26 4.83
N PHE A 18 15.57 3.60 4.33
CA PHE A 18 15.68 2.60 3.27
C PHE A 18 16.08 3.23 1.91
N ILE A 19 15.55 4.40 1.57
CA ILE A 19 15.94 5.16 0.38
C ILE A 19 17.43 5.52 0.44
N ALA A 20 17.93 5.93 1.61
CA ALA A 20 19.36 6.22 1.81
C ALA A 20 20.27 4.98 1.66
N LEU A 21 19.73 3.78 1.89
CA LEU A 21 20.43 2.50 1.71
C LEU A 21 20.44 1.98 0.27
N ARG A 22 19.52 2.46 -0.58
CA ARG A 22 19.41 2.07 -1.99
C ARG A 22 20.76 2.03 -2.74
N PRO A 23 21.66 3.04 -2.65
CA PRO A 23 22.95 2.96 -3.36
C PRO A 23 23.84 1.81 -2.89
N ARG A 24 23.81 1.43 -1.60
CA ARG A 24 24.58 0.30 -1.08
C ARG A 24 24.02 -1.03 -1.59
N LEU A 25 22.69 -1.17 -1.59
CA LEU A 25 22.03 -2.36 -2.13
C LEU A 25 22.29 -2.54 -3.63
N VAL A 26 22.37 -1.44 -4.39
CA VAL A 26 22.75 -1.48 -5.81
C VAL A 26 24.19 -1.98 -5.99
N ARG A 27 25.14 -1.52 -5.18
CA ARG A 27 26.53 -2.03 -5.22
C ARG A 27 26.59 -3.54 -4.95
N VAL A 28 25.91 -4.01 -3.90
CA VAL A 28 25.84 -5.44 -3.57
C VAL A 28 25.19 -6.25 -4.70
N ARG A 29 24.14 -5.72 -5.34
CA ARG A 29 23.51 -6.34 -6.51
C ARG A 29 24.51 -6.50 -7.66
N ASP A 30 25.27 -5.45 -7.95
CA ASP A 30 26.21 -5.42 -9.07
C ASP A 30 27.39 -6.36 -8.81
N GLU A 31 27.89 -6.43 -7.57
CA GLU A 31 28.89 -7.43 -7.14
C GLU A 31 28.39 -8.87 -7.29
N CYS A 32 27.13 -9.12 -6.94
CA CYS A 32 26.51 -10.43 -7.09
C CYS A 32 26.16 -10.77 -8.55
N ALA A 33 26.16 -9.81 -9.48
CA ALA A 33 25.81 -10.06 -10.88
C ALA A 33 26.80 -11.02 -11.57
N ALA A 34 28.04 -11.05 -11.11
CA ALA A 34 29.10 -11.93 -11.61
C ALA A 34 28.97 -13.40 -11.15
N ILE A 35 28.05 -13.72 -10.23
CA ILE A 35 27.88 -15.08 -9.70
C ILE A 35 27.01 -15.90 -10.64
N LEU A 36 27.60 -16.95 -11.22
CA LEU A 36 26.92 -18.10 -11.83
C LEU A 36 27.09 -19.26 -10.85
N PRO A 37 26.05 -20.00 -10.40
CA PRO A 37 24.67 -20.15 -10.90
C PRO A 37 23.60 -19.20 -10.29
N PRO A 38 22.41 -19.08 -10.93
CA PRO A 38 21.36 -18.11 -10.54
C PRO A 38 20.84 -18.24 -9.10
N HIS A 39 20.77 -19.46 -8.57
CA HIS A 39 20.26 -19.70 -7.21
C HIS A 39 21.25 -19.23 -6.14
N GLU A 40 22.56 -19.38 -6.37
CA GLU A 40 23.61 -18.87 -5.48
C GLU A 40 23.70 -17.35 -5.52
N ARG A 41 23.50 -16.75 -6.70
CA ARG A 41 23.41 -15.29 -6.86
C ARG A 41 22.31 -14.70 -5.99
N VAL A 42 21.09 -15.26 -6.07
CA VAL A 42 19.95 -14.78 -5.28
C VAL A 42 20.21 -14.98 -3.80
N ARG A 43 20.69 -16.16 -3.38
CA ARG A 43 21.01 -16.44 -1.98
C ARG A 43 22.04 -15.46 -1.42
N THR A 44 23.13 -15.23 -2.15
CA THR A 44 24.20 -14.33 -1.72
C THR A 44 23.73 -12.88 -1.66
N PHE A 45 22.95 -12.44 -2.65
CA PHE A 45 22.32 -11.12 -2.66
C PHE A 45 21.38 -10.93 -1.47
N LEU A 46 20.54 -11.92 -1.16
CA LEU A 46 19.62 -11.85 -0.02
C LEU A 46 20.38 -11.80 1.32
N LEU A 47 21.39 -12.64 1.50
CA LEU A 47 22.18 -12.68 2.74
C LEU A 47 22.97 -11.38 2.94
N ARG A 48 23.69 -10.91 1.91
CA ARG A 48 24.46 -9.66 1.97
C ARG A 48 23.56 -8.45 2.10
N GLY A 49 22.48 -8.38 1.31
CA GLY A 49 21.49 -7.31 1.40
C GLY A 49 20.82 -7.25 2.76
N TRP A 50 20.51 -8.39 3.37
CA TRP A 50 19.99 -8.44 4.74
C TRP A 50 21.01 -7.96 5.76
N HIS A 51 22.29 -8.29 5.58
CA HIS A 51 23.37 -7.84 6.44
C HIS A 51 23.53 -6.31 6.39
N GLU A 52 23.57 -5.73 5.19
CA GLU A 52 23.61 -4.27 4.98
C GLU A 52 22.42 -3.54 5.61
N CYS A 53 21.20 -4.10 5.45
CA CYS A 53 20.01 -3.56 6.09
C CYS A 53 20.11 -3.59 7.62
N ARG A 54 20.66 -4.66 8.20
CA ARG A 54 20.89 -4.77 9.65
C ARG A 54 21.95 -3.80 10.16
N GLN A 55 23.06 -3.62 9.43
CA GLN A 55 24.10 -2.68 9.82
C GLN A 55 23.60 -1.23 9.89
N ALA A 56 22.63 -0.88 9.05
CA ALA A 56 22.01 0.44 9.04
C ALA A 56 20.76 0.55 9.92
N ASP A 57 20.45 -0.47 10.74
CA ASP A 57 19.27 -0.52 11.62
C ASP A 57 17.94 -0.24 10.87
N VAL A 58 17.86 -0.72 9.63
CA VAL A 58 16.65 -0.62 8.81
C VAL A 58 15.99 -1.98 8.72
N GLN A 59 14.77 -2.06 9.21
CA GLN A 59 13.91 -3.22 9.05
C GLN A 59 13.24 -3.16 7.67
N PRO A 60 13.60 -4.03 6.70
CA PRO A 60 12.99 -4.00 5.37
C PRO A 60 11.48 -4.30 5.43
N LEU A 61 11.09 -5.15 6.38
CA LEU A 61 9.70 -5.50 6.67
C LEU A 61 8.88 -4.31 7.20
N ALA A 62 9.51 -3.31 7.83
CA ALA A 62 8.81 -2.13 8.31
C ALA A 62 8.26 -1.27 7.15
N VAL A 63 8.86 -1.36 5.95
CA VAL A 63 8.35 -0.71 4.73
C VAL A 63 7.02 -1.34 4.28
N PHE A 64 6.81 -2.62 4.56
CA PHE A 64 5.56 -3.34 4.27
C PHE A 64 4.51 -3.26 5.38
N ALA A 65 4.81 -2.59 6.50
CA ALA A 65 3.90 -2.52 7.64
C ALA A 65 2.55 -1.88 7.30
N LEU A 66 2.54 -0.82 6.48
CA LEU A 66 1.30 -0.13 6.14
C LEU A 66 0.39 -0.97 5.22
N PRO A 67 0.85 -1.57 4.11
CA PRO A 67 0.04 -2.51 3.32
C PRO A 67 -0.55 -3.64 4.18
N VAL A 68 0.23 -4.21 5.09
CA VAL A 68 -0.21 -5.30 5.97
C VAL A 68 -1.36 -4.87 6.89
N VAL A 69 -1.35 -3.64 7.39
CA VAL A 69 -2.46 -3.08 8.19
C VAL A 69 -3.63 -2.62 7.31
N GLN A 70 -3.33 -2.13 6.11
CA GLN A 70 -4.32 -1.55 5.21
C GLN A 70 -5.21 -2.62 4.55
N ILE A 71 -4.66 -3.80 4.23
CA ILE A 71 -5.42 -4.89 3.60
C ILE A 71 -6.59 -5.38 4.50
N PRO A 72 -6.37 -5.76 5.77
CA PRO A 72 -7.46 -6.15 6.67
C PRO A 72 -8.48 -5.03 6.89
N LEU A 73 -8.01 -3.78 7.00
CA LEU A 73 -8.90 -2.63 7.17
C LEU A 73 -9.80 -2.44 5.93
N LEU A 74 -9.25 -2.58 4.72
CA LEU A 74 -10.01 -2.55 3.48
C LEU A 74 -11.06 -3.67 3.45
N LEU A 75 -10.65 -4.90 3.77
CA LEU A 75 -11.56 -6.04 3.81
C LEU A 75 -12.68 -5.84 4.84
N ALA A 76 -12.35 -5.34 6.03
CA ALA A 76 -13.33 -5.03 7.06
C ALA A 76 -14.36 -4.00 6.57
N VAL A 77 -13.94 -2.94 5.88
CA VAL A 77 -14.84 -1.94 5.30
C VAL A 77 -15.70 -2.54 4.19
N VAL A 78 -15.12 -3.33 3.28
CA VAL A 78 -15.88 -3.98 2.20
C VAL A 78 -16.94 -4.93 2.76
N VAL A 79 -16.58 -5.74 3.75
CA VAL A 79 -17.51 -6.66 4.43
C VAL A 79 -18.58 -5.86 5.18
N ALA A 80 -18.21 -4.80 5.90
CA ALA A 80 -19.17 -3.95 6.60
C ALA A 80 -20.18 -3.31 5.63
N ILE A 81 -19.71 -2.73 4.52
CA ILE A 81 -20.60 -2.16 3.48
C ILE A 81 -21.51 -3.25 2.92
N ARG A 82 -20.99 -4.44 2.57
CA ARG A 82 -21.83 -5.54 2.07
C ARG A 82 -22.89 -5.98 3.07
N ARG A 83 -22.58 -5.98 4.37
CA ARG A 83 -23.56 -6.28 5.42
C ARG A 83 -24.59 -5.17 5.59
N MET A 84 -24.21 -3.91 5.41
CA MET A 84 -25.13 -2.77 5.45
C MET A 84 -26.09 -2.74 4.25
N LEU A 85 -25.63 -3.22 3.10
CA LEU A 85 -26.40 -3.37 1.85
C LEU A 85 -27.22 -4.67 1.78
N ALA A 86 -27.09 -5.56 2.76
CA ALA A 86 -27.84 -6.81 2.76
C ALA A 86 -29.35 -6.51 2.83
N PRO A 87 -30.21 -7.31 2.15
CA PRO A 87 -31.65 -7.06 2.09
C PRO A 87 -32.33 -6.97 3.46
N ASP A 88 -31.79 -7.68 4.45
CA ASP A 88 -32.32 -7.74 5.82
C ASP A 88 -31.83 -6.60 6.73
N SER A 89 -31.01 -5.68 6.20
CA SER A 89 -30.43 -4.57 6.96
C SER A 89 -31.38 -3.37 6.99
N PRO A 90 -31.68 -2.78 8.17
CA PRO A 90 -32.49 -1.57 8.28
C PRO A 90 -31.85 -0.34 7.64
N HIS A 91 -30.56 -0.41 7.28
CA HIS A 91 -29.82 0.68 6.66
C HIS A 91 -29.86 0.65 5.12
N ALA A 92 -30.37 -0.41 4.51
CA ALA A 92 -30.37 -0.58 3.06
C ALA A 92 -31.16 0.52 2.34
N SER A 93 -32.32 0.90 2.86
CA SER A 93 -33.14 2.01 2.33
C SER A 93 -32.42 3.37 2.42
N SER A 94 -31.74 3.63 3.55
CA SER A 94 -30.95 4.86 3.72
C SER A 94 -29.73 4.93 2.79
N MET A 95 -29.18 3.80 2.34
CA MET A 95 -28.06 3.79 1.39
C MET A 95 -28.49 4.00 -0.06
N GLN A 96 -29.76 3.75 -0.40
CA GLN A 96 -30.31 4.04 -1.73
C GLN A 96 -30.52 5.53 -1.98
N GLU A 97 -30.93 6.28 -0.95
CA GLU A 97 -31.19 7.71 -1.05
C GLU A 97 -30.03 8.59 -0.53
N GLY A 98 -29.10 7.99 0.23
CA GLY A 98 -28.03 8.68 0.94
C GLY A 98 -26.80 9.05 0.11
N GLY A 99 -26.83 8.92 -1.22
CA GLY A 99 -25.70 9.28 -2.07
C GLY A 99 -25.51 10.80 -2.29
N ALA A 100 -24.34 11.18 -2.79
CA ALA A 100 -23.92 12.57 -2.96
C ALA A 100 -23.49 12.88 -4.40
N LEU A 101 -23.67 14.15 -4.81
CA LEU A 101 -23.31 14.65 -6.14
C LEU A 101 -23.95 13.83 -7.27
N TRP A 102 -23.15 13.21 -8.15
CA TRP A 102 -23.59 12.39 -9.28
C TRP A 102 -23.82 10.91 -8.92
N PHE A 103 -23.43 10.49 -7.71
CA PHE A 103 -23.56 9.11 -7.22
C PHE A 103 -24.62 9.07 -6.10
N LYS A 104 -25.89 8.97 -6.52
CA LYS A 104 -27.06 9.07 -5.62
C LYS A 104 -27.43 7.77 -4.91
N ASP A 105 -27.14 6.64 -5.54
CA ASP A 105 -27.41 5.32 -4.99
C ASP A 105 -26.09 4.63 -4.63
N LEU A 106 -25.86 4.41 -3.33
CA LEU A 106 -24.65 3.75 -2.82
C LEU A 106 -24.74 2.22 -2.90
N THR A 107 -25.91 1.67 -3.26
CA THR A 107 -26.16 0.22 -3.32
C THR A 107 -25.78 -0.38 -4.68
N VAL A 108 -25.71 0.44 -5.72
CA VAL A 108 -25.36 0.04 -7.09
C VAL A 108 -23.94 0.52 -7.42
N ALA A 109 -23.24 -0.24 -8.26
CA ALA A 109 -21.95 0.21 -8.79
C ALA A 109 -22.10 1.54 -9.57
N ASP A 110 -21.10 2.41 -9.50
CA ASP A 110 -21.11 3.69 -10.22
C ASP A 110 -21.27 3.47 -11.73
N ARG A 111 -22.46 3.80 -12.24
CA ARG A 111 -22.83 3.64 -13.65
C ARG A 111 -21.99 4.50 -14.58
N SER A 112 -21.50 5.64 -14.09
CA SER A 112 -20.72 6.60 -14.86
C SER A 112 -19.23 6.28 -14.91
N ALA A 113 -18.77 5.33 -14.08
CA ALA A 113 -17.36 5.05 -13.84
C ALA A 113 -16.52 6.30 -13.44
N ALA A 114 -17.15 7.41 -13.07
CA ALA A 114 -16.46 8.64 -12.73
C ALA A 114 -15.68 8.52 -11.41
N LEU A 115 -16.23 7.81 -10.41
CA LEU A 115 -15.55 7.54 -9.14
C LEU A 115 -14.28 6.69 -9.29
N PRO A 116 -14.30 5.54 -9.99
CA PRO A 116 -13.07 4.77 -10.20
C PRO A 116 -12.05 5.52 -11.06
N LEU A 117 -12.48 6.29 -12.07
CA LEU A 117 -11.58 7.13 -12.86
C LEU A 117 -10.95 8.24 -12.03
N ALA A 118 -11.72 8.96 -11.23
CA ALA A 118 -11.19 9.99 -10.33
C ALA A 118 -10.21 9.39 -9.31
N SER A 119 -10.53 8.20 -8.77
CA SER A 119 -9.64 7.48 -7.85
C SER A 119 -8.31 7.10 -8.51
N LEU A 120 -8.35 6.65 -9.77
CA LEU A 120 -7.13 6.36 -10.54
C LEU A 120 -6.30 7.62 -10.79
N LEU A 121 -6.94 8.73 -11.18
CA LEU A 121 -6.25 10.00 -11.42
C LEU A 121 -5.60 10.52 -10.12
N LEU A 122 -6.29 10.43 -8.99
CA LEU A 122 -5.73 10.80 -7.69
C LEU A 122 -4.57 9.91 -7.30
N LEU A 123 -4.65 8.60 -7.56
CA LEU A 123 -3.53 7.68 -7.34
C LEU A 123 -2.33 8.08 -8.19
N LEU A 124 -2.53 8.34 -9.48
CA LEU A 124 -1.47 8.77 -10.39
C LEU A 124 -0.83 10.07 -9.91
N ALA A 125 -1.63 11.08 -9.58
CA ALA A 125 -1.14 12.35 -9.03
C ALA A 125 -0.30 12.13 -7.76
N ASN A 126 -0.77 11.29 -6.84
CA ASN A 126 -0.05 10.99 -5.60
C ASN A 126 1.29 10.26 -5.86
N THR A 127 1.33 9.34 -6.85
CA THR A 127 2.57 8.66 -7.22
C THR A 127 3.58 9.59 -7.89
N GLN A 128 3.13 10.53 -8.72
CA GLN A 128 4.00 11.54 -9.33
C GLN A 128 4.59 12.47 -8.26
N LEU A 129 3.76 12.96 -7.33
CA LEU A 129 4.21 13.79 -6.20
C LEU A 129 5.18 13.06 -5.26
N SER A 130 5.03 11.74 -5.11
CA SER A 130 5.95 10.94 -4.27
C SER A 130 7.27 10.61 -4.98
N ALA A 131 7.30 10.72 -6.30
CA ALA A 131 8.46 10.42 -7.13
C ALA A 131 9.34 11.66 -7.41
N SER A 132 8.75 12.86 -7.40
CA SER A 132 9.43 14.17 -7.45
C SER A 132 10.04 14.53 -6.11
#